data_AF-A0A1G1CQR7-F1
#
_entry.id   AF-A0A1G1CQR7-F1
#
_cell.length_a   1.000
_cell.length_b   1.000
_cell.length_c   1.000
_cell.angle_alpha   90.00
_cell.angle_beta   90.00
_cell.angle_gamma   90.00
#
_symmetry.space_group_name_H-M   'P 1'
#
loop_
_entity.id
_entity.type
_entity.pdbx_description
1 polymer ?
#
loop_
_entity_poly.entity_id
_entity_poly.type
_entity_poly.pdbx_seq_one_letter_code
_entity_poly.pdbx_strand_id
1 'polypeptide(L)' 'MDVIVPEHRLIIVGSGHIALPLAKLADILGFRIILIDDNKETATKERFPMVEQIAIGELGEILDRL' A
#
# COMPACT_ATOMS: atom_id res chain seq x y z
N MET A 1 26.00 19.24 -6.26
CA MET A 1 25.30 19.07 -4.98
C MET A 1 24.19 18.09 -5.27
N ASP A 2 24.27 16.88 -4.74
CA ASP A 2 23.26 15.84 -5.00
C ASP A 2 22.09 16.03 -4.02
N VAL A 3 20.86 16.05 -4.54
CA VAL A 3 19.66 16.21 -3.72
C VAL A 3 19.13 14.83 -3.37
N ILE A 4 19.26 14.44 -2.11
CA ILE A 4 18.66 13.19 -1.62
C ILE A 4 17.18 13.45 -1.34
N VAL A 5 16.30 12.91 -2.18
CA VAL A 5 14.85 12.97 -1.99
C VAL A 5 14.40 11.71 -1.26
N PRO A 6 13.63 11.82 -0.15
CA PRO A 6 13.10 10.65 0.53
C PRO A 6 12.13 9.89 -0.38
N GLU A 7 12.09 8.56 -0.23
CA GLU A 7 11.16 7.71 -0.97
C GLU A 7 9.71 8.10 -0.61
N HIS A 8 8.91 8.35 -1.64
CA HIS A 8 7.52 8.78 -1.48
C HIS A 8 6.68 7.60 -0.98
N ARG A 9 5.82 7.84 0.01
CA ARG A 9 4.92 6.83 0.54
C ARG A 9 3.55 6.93 -0.11
N LEU A 10 2.99 5.79 -0.51
CA LEU A 10 1.61 5.67 -0.97
C LEU A 10 0.83 4.75 -0.03
N ILE A 11 -0.27 5.26 0.53
CA ILE A 11 -1.22 4.47 1.30
C ILE A 11 -2.40 4.15 0.39
N ILE A 12 -2.64 2.87 0.13
CA ILE A 12 -3.80 2.38 -0.62
C ILE A 12 -4.82 1.87 0.38
N VAL A 13 -6.01 2.48 0.38
CA VAL A 13 -7.15 2.05 1.20
C VAL A 13 -8.12 1.29 0.31
N GLY A 14 -8.30 0.00 0.59
CA GLY A 14 -9.06 -0.94 -0.22
C GLY A 14 -8.20 -1.74 -1.18
N SER A 15 -8.54 -3.01 -1.34
CA SER A 15 -7.85 -4.04 -2.11
C SER A 15 -8.71 -4.55 -3.26
N GLY A 16 -9.63 -3.72 -3.75
CA GLY A 16 -10.49 -4.03 -4.88
C GLY A 16 -9.74 -4.22 -6.22
N HIS A 17 -10.49 -4.30 -7.31
CA HIS A 17 -9.96 -4.59 -8.64
C HIS A 17 -8.86 -3.60 -9.09
N ILE A 18 -9.03 -2.31 -8.77
CA ILE A 18 -8.10 -1.25 -9.17
C ILE A 18 -6.85 -1.17 -8.28
N ALA A 19 -6.91 -1.69 -7.05
CA ALA A 19 -5.82 -1.57 -6.10
C ALA A 19 -4.54 -2.28 -6.58
N LEU A 20 -4.68 -3.44 -7.22
CA LEU A 20 -3.54 -4.22 -7.72
C LEU A 20 -2.79 -3.54 -8.88
N PRO A 21 -3.44 -3.11 -9.98
CA PRO A 21 -2.75 -2.37 -11.02
C PRO A 21 -2.19 -1.02 -10.52
N LEU A 22 -2.87 -0.36 -9.58
CA LEU A 22 -2.35 0.85 -8.93
C LEU A 22 -1.06 0.57 -8.14
N ALA A 23 -1.05 -0.45 -7.29
CA ALA A 23 0.12 -0.84 -6.52
C ALA A 23 1.30 -1.22 -7.42
N LYS A 24 1.05 -1.92 -8.53
CA LYS A 24 2.08 -2.24 -9.54
C LYS A 24 2.66 -0.98 -10.18
N LEU A 25 1.83 -0.01 -10.54
CA LEU A 25 2.30 1.25 -11.11
C LEU A 25 3.12 2.05 -10.09
N ALA A 26 2.66 2.11 -8.85
CA ALA A 26 3.36 2.79 -7.76
C ALA A 26 4.74 2.17 -7.47
N ASP A 27 4.84 0.84 -7.52
CA ASP A 27 6.10 0.11 -7.36
C ASP A 27 7.10 0.45 -8.48
N ILE A 28 6.64 0.48 -9.74
CA ILE A 28 7.44 0.93 -10.89
C ILE A 28 7.96 2.36 -10.70
N LEU A 29 7.15 3.23 -10.11
CA LEU A 29 7.51 4.63 -9.83
C LEU A 29 8.36 4.80 -8.56
N GLY A 30 8.68 3.71 -7.84
CA GLY A 30 9.53 3.73 -6.66
C GLY A 30 8.84 4.19 -5.37
N PHE A 31 7.53 4.06 -5.27
CA PHE A 31 6.81 4.36 -4.02
C PHE A 31 6.98 3.23 -3.00
N ARG A 32 7.09 3.60 -1.72
CA ARG A 32 6.82 2.67 -0.60
C ARG A 32 5.33 2.55 -0.40
N ILE A 33 4.80 1.33 -0.51
CA ILE A 33 3.36 1.11 -0.53
C ILE A 33 2.92 0.45 0.77
N ILE A 34 1.89 1.01 1.40
CA ILE A 34 1.13 0.40 2.49
C ILE A 34 -0.29 0.14 1.99
N LEU A 35 -0.81 -1.07 2.19
CA LEU A 35 -2.18 -1.44 1.85
C LEU A 35 -2.98 -1.62 3.13
N ILE A 36 -4.15 -0.98 3.21
CA ILE A 36 -5.09 -1.09 4.32
C ILE A 36 -6.42 -1.61 3.76
N ASP A 37 -6.98 -2.64 4.38
CA ASP A 37 -8.31 -3.16 4.03
C ASP A 37 -8.91 -3.90 5.24
N ASP A 38 -10.22 -3.99 5.37
CA ASP A 38 -10.86 -4.89 6.33
C ASP A 38 -11.02 -6.32 5.78
N ASN A 39 -10.83 -6.49 4.46
CA ASN A 39 -10.95 -7.75 3.75
C ASN A 39 -9.63 -8.54 3.65
N LYS A 40 -9.46 -9.49 4.57
CA LYS A 40 -8.32 -10.42 4.62
C LYS A 40 -8.19 -11.37 3.42
N GLU A 41 -9.25 -11.58 2.63
CA GLU A 41 -9.21 -12.51 1.49
C GLU A 41 -8.59 -11.85 0.26
N THR A 42 -8.81 -10.55 0.10
CA THR A 42 -8.31 -9.79 -1.06
C THR A 42 -7.01 -9.06 -0.77
N ALA A 43 -6.80 -8.59 0.46
CA ALA A 43 -5.57 -7.92 0.89
C ALA A 43 -4.53 -8.93 1.40
N THR A 44 -3.92 -9.66 0.47
CA THR A 44 -2.91 -10.70 0.78
C THR A 44 -1.56 -10.38 0.18
N LYS A 45 -0.48 -10.86 0.81
CA LYS A 45 0.89 -10.71 0.31
C LYS A 45 1.11 -11.46 -1.01
N GLU A 46 0.40 -12.56 -1.22
CA GLU A 46 0.41 -13.28 -2.50
C GLU A 46 -0.15 -12.40 -3.64
N ARG A 47 -1.24 -11.68 -3.39
CA ARG A 47 -1.84 -10.78 -4.37
C ARG A 47 -1.06 -9.48 -4.53
N PHE A 48 -0.46 -8.97 -3.44
CA PHE A 48 0.30 -7.72 -3.38
C PHE A 48 1.74 -7.94 -2.93
N PRO A 49 2.58 -8.65 -3.70
CA PRO A 49 3.93 -8.99 -3.27
C PRO A 49 4.83 -7.75 -3.07
N MET A 50 4.60 -6.67 -3.82
CA MET A 50 5.36 -5.42 -3.77
C MET A 50 5.05 -4.54 -2.55
N VAL A 51 3.89 -4.72 -1.91
CA VAL A 51 3.44 -3.85 -0.82
C VAL A 51 4.27 -4.11 0.42
N GLU A 52 4.90 -3.08 1.00
CA GLU A 52 5.78 -3.19 2.17
C GLU A 52 5.02 -3.71 3.39
N GLN A 53 3.82 -3.19 3.62
CA GLN A 53 2.97 -3.55 4.75
C GLN A 53 1.51 -3.70 4.33
N ILE A 54 0.86 -4.76 4.81
CA ILE A 54 -0.58 -4.96 4.69
C ILE A 54 -1.17 -4.90 6.10
N ALA A 55 -2.06 -3.96 6.35
CA ALA A 55 -2.77 -3.80 7.61
C ALA A 55 -4.25 -4.20 7.42
N ILE A 56 -4.72 -5.12 8.25
CA ILE A 56 -6.10 -5.62 8.20
C ILE A 56 -6.88 -5.16 9.44
N GLY A 57 -8.03 -4.53 9.24
CA GLY A 57 -8.89 -4.07 10.33
C GLY A 57 -9.73 -2.85 9.96
N GLU A 58 -10.28 -2.19 10.98
CA GLU A 58 -11.04 -0.95 10.80
C GLU A 58 -10.13 0.15 10.25
N LEU A 59 -10.56 0.79 9.17
CA LEU A 59 -9.72 1.67 8.37
C LEU A 59 -9.34 2.95 9.13
N GLY A 60 -10.27 3.54 9.87
CA GLY A 60 -10.03 4.74 10.68
C GLY A 60 -8.98 4.50 11.76
N GLU A 61 -9.13 3.44 12.55
CA GLU A 61 -8.20 3.05 13.60
C GLU A 61 -6.80 2.77 13.07
N ILE A 62 -6.68 2.17 11.88
CA ILE A 62 -5.37 1.91 11.26
C ILE A 62 -4.75 3.22 10.79
N LEU A 63 -5.53 4.08 10.14
CA LEU A 63 -5.05 5.38 9.65
C LEU A 63 -4.57 6.28 10.78
N ASP A 64 -5.24 6.27 11.94
CA ASP A 64 -4.83 7.03 13.13
C ASP A 64 -3.49 6.56 13.73
N ARG A 65 -2.98 5.38 13.34
CA ARG A 65 -1.73 4.78 13.86
C ARG A 65 -0.55 4.83 12.88
N LEU A 66 -0.75 5.35 11.67
CA LEU A 66 0.26 5.42 10.59
C LEU A 66 1.07 6.71 10.61
#